data_AF-K7KXP9-F1
#
_entry.id   AF-K7KXP9-F1
#
_cell.length_a   1.000
_cell.length_b   1.000
_cell.length_c   1.000
_cell.angle_alpha   90.00
_cell.angle_beta   90.00
_cell.angle_gamma   90.00
#
_symmetry.space_group_name_H-M   'P 1'
#
loop_
_entity.id
_entity.type
_entity.pdbx_description
1 polymer ?
#
loop_
_entity_poly.entity_id
_entity_poly.type
_entity_poly.pdbx_seq_one_letter_code
_entity_poly.pdbx_strand_id
1 'polypeptide(L)'
;MAQERNTNCCRCCFGTLLSLGLTAAFLWLTLRTSPPKCTLQSLYLPSFTSPHHKNDTLFFNLSLQNDNKDKSIKYGAVLFTFAIFLDNTTTRPLANATLEPFYQGRSKTTRKWGSARVPRDGRAIANRSADATVRNNGKVFVRVEFRTRVRYKIWTLFYVKRQRLVGGANVEVNASSGEKVEPKGIRLGEMPPRLGSQAAKARSCYVAFLGVLVTGLFLTAFT
;
A
#
# COMPACT_ATOMS: atom_id res chain seq x y z
N MET A 1 -56.23 16.65 -39.47
CA MET A 1 -54.81 16.32 -39.20
C MET A 1 -54.50 16.70 -37.76
N ALA A 2 -54.81 15.80 -36.82
CA ALA A 2 -54.76 16.08 -35.39
C ALA A 2 -53.36 15.80 -34.82
N GLN A 3 -52.61 16.87 -34.59
CA GLN A 3 -51.68 17.13 -33.48
C GLN A 3 -50.94 15.94 -32.81
N GLU A 4 -50.14 15.16 -33.54
CA GLU A 4 -49.02 14.40 -32.96
C GLU A 4 -47.77 15.30 -32.89
N ARG A 5 -47.65 16.17 -31.88
CA ARG A 5 -46.38 16.96 -31.74
C ARG A 5 -45.87 17.23 -30.33
N ASN A 6 -46.48 16.68 -29.27
CA ASN A 6 -46.02 16.94 -27.90
C ASN A 6 -45.29 15.79 -27.19
N THR A 7 -45.31 14.56 -27.73
CA THR A 7 -44.64 13.41 -27.10
C THR A 7 -43.12 13.38 -27.34
N ASN A 8 -42.63 14.05 -28.38
CA ASN A 8 -41.21 14.01 -28.76
C ASN A 8 -40.32 14.92 -27.90
N CYS A 9 -40.82 16.06 -27.41
CA CYS A 9 -40.01 17.02 -26.64
C CYS A 9 -39.55 16.42 -25.31
N CYS A 10 -40.47 15.84 -24.52
CA CYS A 10 -40.13 15.21 -23.25
C CYS A 10 -39.13 14.07 -23.44
N ARG A 11 -39.32 13.22 -24.46
CA ARG A 11 -38.41 12.10 -24.75
C ARG A 11 -36.99 12.59 -25.08
N CYS A 12 -36.85 13.69 -25.80
CA CYS A 12 -35.55 14.33 -26.08
C CYS A 12 -34.91 14.89 -24.79
N CYS A 13 -35.66 15.58 -23.93
CA CYS A 13 -35.16 16.11 -22.66
C CYS A 13 -34.70 15.00 -21.70
N PHE A 14 -35.49 13.94 -21.52
CA PHE A 14 -35.10 12.80 -20.69
C PHE A 14 -33.86 12.07 -21.25
N GLY A 15 -33.80 11.88 -22.58
CA GLY A 15 -32.64 11.25 -23.22
C GLY A 15 -31.35 12.05 -23.03
N THR A 16 -31.41 13.38 -23.15
CA THR A 16 -30.26 14.27 -22.94
C THR A 16 -29.81 14.32 -21.48
N LEU A 17 -30.74 14.41 -20.52
CA LEU A 17 -30.43 14.35 -19.09
C LEU A 17 -29.80 13.01 -18.69
N LEU A 18 -30.32 11.90 -19.21
CA LEU A 18 -29.77 10.57 -18.95
C LEU A 18 -28.37 10.40 -19.54
N SER A 19 -28.15 10.89 -20.77
CA SER A 19 -26.83 10.90 -21.40
C SER A 19 -25.83 11.77 -20.62
N LEU A 20 -26.23 12.95 -20.17
CA LEU A 20 -25.40 13.83 -19.35
C LEU A 20 -25.05 13.20 -17.99
N GLY A 21 -26.01 12.54 -17.35
CA GLY A 21 -25.80 11.80 -16.10
C GLY A 21 -24.84 10.62 -16.26
N LEU A 22 -25.01 9.81 -17.31
CA LEU A 22 -24.12 8.69 -17.60
C LEU A 22 -22.71 9.16 -17.94
N THR A 23 -22.57 10.19 -18.78
CA THR A 23 -21.25 10.75 -19.13
C THR A 23 -20.54 11.31 -17.90
N ALA A 24 -21.26 12.04 -17.03
CA ALA A 24 -20.71 12.48 -15.74
C ALA A 24 -20.28 11.31 -14.85
N ALA A 25 -21.06 10.22 -14.78
CA ALA A 25 -20.70 9.02 -14.04
C ALA A 25 -19.46 8.33 -14.61
N PHE A 26 -19.34 8.20 -15.94
CA PHE A 26 -18.15 7.65 -16.59
C PHE A 26 -16.91 8.54 -16.37
N LEU A 27 -17.05 9.86 -16.49
CA LEU A 27 -15.97 10.81 -16.18
C LEU A 27 -15.53 10.71 -14.72
N TRP A 28 -16.48 10.59 -13.79
CA TRP A 28 -16.19 10.39 -12.37
C TRP A 28 -15.41 9.09 -12.12
N LEU A 29 -15.87 7.97 -12.69
CA LEU A 29 -15.20 6.68 -12.55
C LEU A 29 -13.80 6.67 -13.16
N THR A 30 -13.63 7.32 -14.32
CA THR A 30 -12.32 7.45 -14.98
C THR A 30 -11.39 8.43 -14.28
N LEU A 31 -11.89 9.41 -13.53
CA LEU A 31 -11.03 10.30 -12.74
C LEU A 31 -10.63 9.67 -11.39
N ARG A 32 -11.50 8.81 -10.82
CA ARG A 32 -11.24 8.11 -9.57
C ARG A 32 -10.00 7.20 -9.70
N THR A 33 -9.10 7.30 -8.72
CA THR A 33 -7.85 6.52 -8.67
C THR A 33 -7.85 5.61 -7.44
N SER A 34 -7.39 4.38 -7.61
CA SER A 34 -7.08 3.47 -6.51
C SER A 34 -5.57 3.50 -6.19
N PRO A 35 -5.17 3.56 -4.90
CA PRO A 35 -3.77 3.43 -4.53
C PRO A 35 -3.25 2.03 -4.89
N PRO A 36 -1.99 1.90 -5.37
CA PRO A 36 -1.41 0.61 -5.65
C PRO A 36 -1.22 -0.19 -4.35
N LYS A 37 -1.35 -1.51 -4.44
CA LYS A 37 -1.08 -2.40 -3.31
C LYS A 37 0.41 -2.73 -3.29
N CYS A 38 1.11 -2.41 -2.21
CA CYS A 38 2.50 -2.77 -2.01
C CYS A 38 2.59 -4.00 -1.10
N THR A 39 3.33 -5.02 -1.52
CA THR A 39 3.53 -6.25 -0.76
C THR A 39 5.01 -6.61 -0.73
N LEU A 40 5.52 -6.91 0.46
CA LEU A 40 6.87 -7.41 0.68
C LEU A 40 6.87 -8.93 0.49
N GLN A 41 7.44 -9.37 -0.62
CA GLN A 41 7.45 -10.76 -1.05
C GLN A 41 8.53 -11.56 -0.33
N SER A 42 9.74 -11.01 -0.26
CA SER A 42 10.86 -11.59 0.48
C SER A 42 11.68 -10.52 1.18
N LEU A 43 12.28 -10.91 2.29
CA LEU A 43 13.20 -10.13 3.08
C LEU A 43 14.26 -11.09 3.61
N TYR A 44 15.52 -10.78 3.35
CA TYR A 44 16.66 -11.59 3.74
C TYR A 44 17.74 -10.71 4.38
N LEU A 45 18.13 -11.05 5.60
CA LEU A 45 19.09 -10.35 6.43
C LEU A 45 20.20 -11.33 6.87
N PRO A 46 21.28 -11.46 6.08
CA PRO A 46 22.38 -12.37 6.40
C PRO A 46 23.09 -12.02 7.71
N SER A 47 23.06 -10.76 8.14
CA SER A 47 23.76 -10.32 9.36
C SER A 47 23.30 -11.02 10.65
N PHE A 48 22.13 -11.67 10.67
CA PHE A 48 21.69 -12.46 11.84
C PHE A 48 22.25 -13.88 11.89
N THR A 49 22.64 -14.45 10.75
CA THR A 49 22.89 -15.90 10.64
C THR A 49 24.20 -16.33 11.31
N SER A 50 25.19 -15.43 11.41
CA SER A 50 26.40 -15.64 12.19
C SER A 50 27.15 -14.34 12.41
N PRO A 51 27.70 -14.07 13.61
CA PRO A 51 28.61 -12.95 13.84
C PRO A 51 29.86 -13.01 12.95
N HIS A 52 30.17 -14.13 12.29
CA HIS A 52 31.29 -14.22 11.34
C HIS A 52 30.92 -14.00 9.87
N HIS A 53 29.63 -13.95 9.51
CA HIS A 53 29.24 -13.64 8.14
C HIS A 53 29.63 -12.20 7.79
N LYS A 54 30.40 -12.05 6.71
CA LYS A 54 30.88 -10.75 6.19
C LYS A 54 29.84 -10.01 5.35
N ASN A 55 28.73 -10.67 5.00
CA ASN A 55 27.72 -10.12 4.12
C ASN A 55 26.75 -9.22 4.90
N ASP A 56 27.09 -7.94 4.98
CA ASP A 56 26.28 -6.91 5.64
C ASP A 56 25.17 -6.34 4.72
N THR A 57 24.70 -7.10 3.74
CA THR A 57 23.73 -6.62 2.75
C THR A 57 22.37 -7.25 2.99
N LEU A 58 21.40 -6.43 3.35
CA LEU A 58 19.99 -6.79 3.40
C LEU A 58 19.43 -6.82 1.96
N PHE A 59 18.67 -7.86 1.63
CA PHE A 59 17.98 -7.99 0.35
C PHE A 59 16.47 -8.05 0.56
N PHE A 60 15.72 -7.39 -0.33
CA PHE A 60 14.26 -7.40 -0.27
C PHE A 60 13.65 -7.40 -1.67
N ASN A 61 12.45 -7.97 -1.76
CA ASN A 61 11.66 -8.00 -2.98
C ASN A 61 10.25 -7.47 -2.71
N LEU A 62 9.82 -6.55 -3.55
CA LEU A 62 8.50 -5.94 -3.47
C LEU A 62 7.68 -6.31 -4.69
N SER A 63 6.40 -6.52 -4.48
CA SER A 63 5.41 -6.58 -5.53
C SER A 63 4.44 -5.42 -5.35
N LEU A 64 4.42 -4.54 -6.35
CA LEU A 64 3.46 -3.44 -6.45
C LEU A 64 2.40 -3.81 -7.47
N GLN A 65 1.14 -3.78 -7.06
CA GLN A 65 -0.01 -4.08 -7.92
C GLN A 65 -0.82 -2.82 -8.19
N ASN A 66 -0.96 -2.48 -9.48
CA ASN A 66 -1.81 -1.38 -9.92
C ASN A 66 -3.16 -1.92 -10.40
N ASP A 67 -4.21 -1.74 -9.60
CA ASP A 67 -5.57 -2.19 -9.94
C ASP A 67 -6.32 -1.21 -10.87
N ASN A 68 -5.74 -0.04 -11.21
CA ASN A 68 -6.36 0.91 -12.11
C ASN A 68 -6.32 0.37 -13.56
N LYS A 69 -7.49 0.23 -14.19
CA LYS A 69 -7.64 -0.28 -15.57
C LYS A 69 -7.25 0.72 -16.65
N ASP A 70 -7.44 2.00 -16.36
CA ASP A 70 -7.29 3.11 -17.29
C ASP A 70 -6.04 3.95 -17.03
N LYS A 71 -5.40 3.80 -15.86
CA LYS A 71 -4.29 4.63 -15.41
C LYS A 71 -3.02 3.84 -15.13
N SER A 72 -1.90 4.35 -15.63
CA SER A 72 -0.58 3.91 -15.23
C SER A 72 -0.05 4.76 -14.09
N ILE A 73 0.99 4.27 -13.42
CA ILE A 73 1.57 4.93 -12.24
C ILE A 73 3.04 5.20 -12.51
N LYS A 74 3.45 6.47 -12.35
CA LYS A 74 4.84 6.85 -12.24
C LYS A 74 5.21 7.02 -10.77
N TYR A 75 6.10 6.17 -10.28
CA TYR A 75 6.68 6.26 -8.96
C TYR A 75 7.89 7.20 -9.01
N GLY A 76 7.99 8.09 -8.02
CA GLY A 76 9.26 8.71 -7.67
C GLY A 76 10.16 7.71 -6.96
N ALA A 77 11.28 8.20 -6.41
CA ALA A 77 12.14 7.37 -5.58
C ALA A 77 11.32 6.75 -4.43
N VAL A 78 11.52 5.46 -4.19
CA VAL A 78 10.86 4.74 -3.10
C VAL A 78 11.88 4.55 -1.99
N LEU A 79 11.64 5.18 -0.86
CA LEU A 79 12.56 5.19 0.26
C LEU A 79 12.08 4.18 1.28
N PHE A 80 12.94 3.25 1.64
CA PHE A 80 12.70 2.22 2.66
C PHE A 80 13.54 2.51 3.89
N THR A 81 12.93 2.26 5.04
CA THR A 81 13.60 2.26 6.33
C THR A 81 13.32 0.94 7.02
N PHE A 82 14.39 0.27 7.39
CA PHE A 82 14.38 -0.98 8.14
C PHE A 82 14.79 -0.65 9.57
N ALA A 83 13.98 -1.06 10.54
CA ALA A 83 14.29 -0.93 11.95
C ALA A 83 14.04 -2.25 12.65
N ILE A 84 14.87 -2.60 13.62
CA ILE A 84 14.73 -3.81 14.42
C ILE A 84 14.06 -3.49 15.75
N PHE A 85 13.18 -4.37 16.21
CA PHE A 85 12.65 -4.30 17.56
C PHE A 85 13.71 -4.82 18.55
N LEU A 86 14.04 -4.01 19.55
CA LEU A 86 14.84 -4.45 20.70
C LEU A 86 13.92 -5.12 21.72
N ASP A 87 12.79 -4.46 21.99
CA ASP A 87 11.67 -4.93 22.81
C ASP A 87 10.36 -4.68 22.06
N ASN A 88 9.22 -5.00 22.67
CA ASN A 88 7.91 -4.82 22.01
C ASN A 88 7.61 -3.37 21.61
N THR A 89 8.20 -2.39 22.31
CA THR A 89 7.92 -0.96 22.11
C THR A 89 9.07 -0.23 21.40
N THR A 90 10.31 -0.65 21.62
CA THR A 90 11.52 0.05 21.23
C THR A 90 12.05 -0.48 19.90
N THR A 91 12.28 0.42 18.94
CA THR A 91 12.87 0.09 17.64
C THR A 91 14.17 0.85 17.43
N ARG A 92 15.17 0.21 16.85
CA ARG A 92 16.42 0.85 16.41
C ARG A 92 16.54 0.82 14.88
N PRO A 93 17.01 1.91 14.24
CA PRO A 93 17.30 1.90 12.82
C PRO A 93 18.34 0.82 12.48
N LEU A 94 18.09 0.09 11.41
CA LEU A 94 18.96 -0.97 10.92
C LEU A 94 19.61 -0.60 9.58
N ALA A 95 18.79 -0.21 8.59
CA ALA A 95 19.28 0.15 7.27
C ALA A 95 18.25 1.02 6.53
N ASN A 96 18.73 1.77 5.54
CA ASN A 96 17.89 2.52 4.62
C ASN A 96 18.19 2.08 3.19
N ALA A 97 17.15 1.94 2.37
CA ALA A 97 17.28 1.63 0.94
C ALA A 97 16.53 2.67 0.10
N THR A 98 17.00 2.87 -1.11
CA THR A 98 16.28 3.69 -2.10
C THR A 98 16.14 2.90 -3.38
N LEU A 99 14.90 2.74 -3.86
CA LEU A 99 14.65 2.30 -5.22
C LEU A 99 14.51 3.50 -6.13
N GLU A 100 15.13 3.41 -7.30
CA GLU A 100 15.03 4.44 -8.33
C GLU A 100 13.57 4.62 -8.82
N PRO A 101 13.19 5.83 -9.27
CA PRO A 101 11.91 6.06 -9.90
C PRO A 101 11.62 5.08 -11.03
N PHE A 102 10.37 4.62 -11.13
CA PHE A 102 9.97 3.69 -12.18
C PHE A 102 8.52 3.90 -12.62
N TYR A 103 8.19 3.34 -13.77
CA TYR A 103 6.85 3.36 -14.33
C TYR A 103 6.20 1.98 -14.23
N GLN A 104 4.91 1.97 -13.94
CA GLN A 104 4.07 0.78 -13.89
C GLN A 104 2.87 0.95 -14.82
N GLY A 105 2.65 -0.01 -15.70
CA GLY A 105 1.52 -0.03 -16.63
C GLY A 105 0.16 -0.15 -15.95
N ARG A 106 -0.89 0.05 -16.74
CA ARG A 106 -2.31 -0.14 -16.37
C ARG A 106 -2.59 -1.60 -16.06
N SER A 107 -3.30 -1.91 -14.97
CA SER A 107 -3.63 -3.29 -14.58
C SER A 107 -2.41 -4.24 -14.60
N LYS A 108 -1.24 -3.73 -14.23
CA LYS A 108 0.00 -4.52 -14.18
C LYS A 108 0.49 -4.65 -12.75
N THR A 109 1.20 -5.75 -12.51
CA THR A 109 1.99 -5.97 -11.30
C THR A 109 3.47 -5.85 -11.66
N THR A 110 4.24 -5.16 -10.82
CA THR A 110 5.68 -4.98 -11.02
C THR A 110 6.42 -5.49 -9.80
N ARG A 111 7.46 -6.29 -10.03
CA ARG A 111 8.40 -6.72 -9.00
C ARG A 111 9.62 -5.84 -8.99
N LYS A 112 10.11 -5.50 -7.80
CA LYS A 112 11.31 -4.69 -7.60
C LYS A 112 12.17 -5.33 -6.52
N TRP A 113 13.41 -5.65 -6.89
CA TRP A 113 14.44 -6.05 -5.96
C TRP A 113 15.20 -4.81 -5.49
N GLY A 114 15.60 -4.84 -4.23
CA GLY A 114 16.46 -3.85 -3.65
C GLY A 114 17.41 -4.48 -2.64
N SER A 115 18.46 -3.74 -2.33
CA SER A 115 19.40 -4.09 -1.30
C SER A 115 19.81 -2.86 -0.51
N ALA A 116 20.25 -3.06 0.72
CA ALA A 116 20.82 -2.02 1.56
C ALA A 116 21.95 -2.58 2.42
N ARG A 117 22.98 -1.77 2.63
CA ARG A 117 24.05 -2.12 3.56
C ARG A 117 23.62 -1.83 5.00
N VAL A 118 23.77 -2.82 5.86
CA VAL A 118 23.60 -2.70 7.30
C VAL A 118 24.89 -2.12 7.89
N PRO A 119 24.86 -0.97 8.57
CA PRO A 119 26.03 -0.42 9.24
C PRO A 119 26.52 -1.35 10.36
N ARG A 120 27.80 -1.22 10.75
CA ARG A 120 28.41 -2.03 11.83
C ARG A 120 27.63 -1.94 13.15
N ASP A 121 27.15 -0.75 13.50
CA ASP A 121 26.33 -0.54 14.70
C ASP A 121 25.00 -1.31 14.60
N GLY A 122 24.38 -1.28 13.42
CA GLY A 122 23.17 -2.06 13.12
C GLY A 122 23.41 -3.57 13.27
N ARG A 123 24.60 -4.07 12.93
CA ARG A 123 24.99 -5.47 13.14
C ARG A 123 25.19 -5.82 14.61
N ALA A 124 25.85 -4.97 15.39
CA ALA A 124 26.00 -5.19 16.83
C ALA A 124 24.63 -5.26 17.53
N ILE A 125 23.72 -4.39 17.10
CA ILE A 125 22.31 -4.39 17.55
C ILE A 125 21.62 -5.68 17.11
N ALA A 126 21.75 -6.07 15.84
CA ALA A 126 21.17 -7.28 15.28
C ALA A 126 21.61 -8.54 16.03
N ASN A 127 22.90 -8.66 16.35
CA ASN A 127 23.44 -9.76 17.13
C ASN A 127 22.89 -9.76 18.57
N ARG A 128 22.86 -8.60 19.24
CA ARG A 128 22.30 -8.48 20.59
C ARG A 128 20.82 -8.85 20.64
N SER A 129 20.05 -8.43 19.64
CA SER A 129 18.65 -8.84 19.52
C SER A 129 18.53 -10.32 19.19
N ALA A 130 19.42 -10.89 18.36
CA ALA A 130 19.43 -12.32 18.07
C ALA A 130 19.64 -13.14 19.36
N ASP A 131 20.61 -12.75 20.19
CA ASP A 131 20.85 -13.35 21.50
C ASP A 131 19.62 -13.26 22.41
N ALA A 132 18.97 -12.08 22.46
CA ALA A 132 17.70 -11.92 23.19
C ALA A 132 16.57 -12.76 22.60
N THR A 133 16.56 -13.04 21.29
CA THR A 133 15.53 -13.86 20.62
C THR A 133 15.76 -15.35 20.69
N VAL A 134 16.95 -15.84 21.07
CA VAL A 134 17.10 -17.23 21.54
C VAL A 134 16.10 -17.49 22.69
N ARG A 135 15.72 -16.45 23.45
CA ARG A 135 14.62 -16.47 24.44
C ARG A 135 13.20 -16.40 23.83
N ASN A 136 13.03 -15.82 22.63
CA ASN A 136 11.77 -15.69 21.89
C ASN A 136 11.71 -16.66 20.69
N ASN A 137 12.01 -17.94 20.90
CA ASN A 137 11.89 -19.01 19.88
C ASN A 137 12.69 -18.76 18.58
N GLY A 138 13.79 -18.01 18.63
CA GLY A 138 14.67 -17.74 17.48
C GLY A 138 14.08 -16.78 16.44
N LYS A 139 13.11 -15.94 16.82
CA LYS A 139 12.39 -15.04 15.91
C LYS A 139 12.63 -13.57 16.24
N VAL A 140 12.94 -12.78 15.23
CA VAL A 140 13.21 -11.34 15.31
C VAL A 140 12.13 -10.58 14.53
N PHE A 141 11.64 -9.47 15.09
CA PHE A 141 10.74 -8.58 14.35
C PHE A 141 11.52 -7.41 13.73
N VAL A 142 11.28 -7.19 12.44
CA VAL A 142 11.83 -6.07 11.67
C VAL A 142 10.69 -5.20 11.19
N ARG A 143 10.68 -3.94 11.60
CA ARG A 143 9.79 -2.93 11.08
C ARG A 143 10.30 -2.45 9.72
N VAL A 144 9.47 -2.61 8.70
CA VAL A 144 9.73 -2.13 7.35
C VAL A 144 8.76 -1.02 7.05
N GLU A 145 9.26 0.16 6.72
CA GLU A 145 8.43 1.29 6.29
C GLU A 145 8.89 1.77 4.92
N PHE A 146 7.96 2.30 4.14
CA PHE A 146 8.23 2.87 2.84
C PHE A 146 7.52 4.21 2.67
N ARG A 147 8.14 5.07 1.87
CA ARG A 147 7.55 6.33 1.43
C ARG A 147 7.90 6.60 -0.02
N THR A 148 6.90 7.03 -0.81
CA THR A 148 7.10 7.41 -2.20
C THR A 148 6.05 8.42 -2.67
N ARG A 149 6.35 9.11 -3.77
CA ARG A 149 5.43 9.99 -4.47
C ARG A 149 4.97 9.28 -5.74
N VAL A 150 3.65 9.21 -5.96
CA VAL A 150 3.07 8.61 -7.16
C VAL A 150 2.33 9.64 -7.99
N ARG A 151 2.37 9.46 -9.31
CA ARG A 151 1.58 10.24 -10.28
C ARG A 151 0.79 9.28 -11.17
N TYR A 152 -0.50 9.52 -11.29
CA TYR A 152 -1.41 8.71 -12.10
C TYR A 152 -1.56 9.32 -13.49
N LYS A 153 -1.29 8.54 -14.54
CA LYS A 153 -1.30 8.98 -15.93
C LYS A 153 -2.43 8.30 -16.69
N ILE A 154 -3.25 9.06 -17.42
CA ILE A 154 -4.35 8.56 -18.26
C ILE A 154 -4.00 8.70 -19.75
N TRP A 155 -4.44 7.73 -20.56
CA TRP A 155 -4.37 7.73 -22.05
C TRP A 155 -3.04 8.11 -22.71
N THR A 156 -1.93 8.08 -21.95
CA THR A 156 -0.57 8.48 -22.34
C THR A 156 -0.25 9.98 -22.39
N LEU A 157 -1.21 10.87 -22.14
CA LEU A 157 -0.98 12.32 -22.31
C LEU A 157 -0.79 13.07 -20.99
N PHE A 158 -1.73 12.96 -20.03
CA PHE A 158 -1.71 13.82 -18.85
C PHE A 158 -1.75 13.04 -17.53
N TYR A 159 -1.20 13.68 -16.49
CA TYR A 159 -1.26 13.18 -15.12
C TYR A 159 -2.47 13.79 -14.40
N VAL A 160 -3.41 12.95 -13.98
CA VAL A 160 -4.67 13.39 -13.38
C VAL A 160 -4.59 13.61 -11.88
N LYS A 161 -3.68 12.90 -11.20
CA LYS A 161 -3.57 12.95 -9.74
C LYS A 161 -2.15 12.68 -9.28
N ARG A 162 -1.78 13.28 -8.16
CA ARG A 162 -0.53 13.05 -7.44
C ARG A 162 -0.86 12.67 -6.01
N GLN A 163 -0.15 11.70 -5.46
CA GLN A 163 -0.35 11.27 -4.07
C GLN A 163 0.98 10.88 -3.44
N ARG A 164 1.09 11.01 -2.13
CA ARG A 164 2.17 10.45 -1.32
C ARG A 164 1.69 9.13 -0.74
N LEU A 165 2.44 8.07 -0.94
CA LEU A 165 2.18 6.78 -0.33
C LEU A 165 3.18 6.60 0.80
N VAL A 166 2.66 6.29 1.98
CA VAL A 166 3.44 5.92 3.17
C VAL A 166 2.80 4.67 3.73
N GLY A 167 3.62 3.74 4.17
CA GLY A 167 3.11 2.52 4.78
C GLY A 167 4.21 1.71 5.42
N GLY A 168 3.82 0.65 6.11
CA GLY A 168 4.78 -0.27 6.69
C GLY A 168 4.16 -1.56 7.18
N ALA A 169 5.00 -2.45 7.67
CA ALA A 169 4.60 -3.66 8.39
C ALA A 169 5.70 -4.10 9.35
N ASN A 170 5.32 -4.82 10.40
CA ASN A 170 6.26 -5.56 11.23
C ASN A 170 6.41 -6.95 10.60
N VAL A 171 7.64 -7.33 10.28
CA VAL A 171 7.98 -8.55 9.55
C VAL A 171 8.74 -9.48 10.48
N GLU A 172 8.28 -10.71 10.59
CA GLU A 172 8.96 -11.73 11.36
C GLU A 172 10.08 -12.37 10.52
N VAL A 173 11.29 -12.39 11.07
CA VAL A 173 12.52 -12.90 10.46
C VAL A 173 13.11 -13.94 11.39
N ASN A 174 13.54 -15.07 10.83
CA ASN A 174 14.23 -16.10 11.61
C ASN A 174 15.66 -15.64 11.92
N ALA A 175 16.08 -15.72 13.18
CA ALA A 175 17.43 -15.34 13.59
C ALA A 175 18.50 -16.24 12.94
N SER A 176 18.24 -17.54 12.77
CA SER A 176 19.24 -18.49 12.26
C SER A 176 19.41 -18.43 10.74
N SER A 177 18.31 -18.32 9.99
CA SER A 177 18.36 -18.24 8.52
C SER A 177 18.41 -16.81 8.00
N GLY A 178 18.02 -15.81 8.79
CA GLY A 178 17.93 -14.41 8.34
C GLY A 178 16.77 -14.16 7.36
N GLU A 179 15.95 -15.17 7.07
CA GLU A 179 14.84 -15.08 6.14
C GLU A 179 13.54 -14.74 6.85
N LYS A 180 12.65 -14.04 6.12
CA LYS A 180 11.26 -13.87 6.54
C LYS A 180 10.61 -15.24 6.80
N VAL A 181 9.95 -15.38 7.94
CA VAL A 181 9.28 -16.62 8.36
C VAL A 181 8.05 -16.93 7.50
N GLU A 182 7.21 -15.92 7.22
CA GLU A 182 6.00 -16.14 6.43
C GLU A 182 6.30 -16.30 4.93
N PRO A 183 5.87 -17.40 4.28
CA PRO A 183 6.07 -17.59 2.85
C PRO A 183 5.21 -16.61 2.01
N LYS A 184 4.09 -16.14 2.55
CA LYS A 184 3.18 -15.20 1.86
C LYS A 184 3.72 -13.78 1.86
N GLY A 185 3.39 -13.01 0.84
CA GLY A 185 3.73 -11.59 0.78
C GLY A 185 3.01 -10.77 1.85
N ILE A 186 3.74 -9.97 2.62
CA ILE A 186 3.18 -9.12 3.67
C ILE A 186 2.78 -7.79 3.05
N ARG A 187 1.52 -7.39 3.21
CA ARG A 187 1.05 -6.09 2.68
C ARG A 187 1.65 -4.95 3.48
N LEU A 188 2.38 -4.06 2.81
CA LEU A 188 2.83 -2.79 3.37
C LEU A 188 1.66 -1.80 3.25
N GLY A 189 0.83 -1.79 4.28
CA GLY A 189 -0.40 -1.02 4.36
C GLY A 189 -0.24 0.23 5.21
N GLU A 190 -1.28 0.57 5.96
CA GLU A 190 -1.22 1.62 6.98
C GLU A 190 -0.07 1.37 7.96
N MET A 191 0.44 2.46 8.55
CA MET A 191 1.60 2.41 9.44
C MET A 191 1.34 1.42 10.59
N PRO A 192 2.19 0.41 10.79
CA PRO A 192 1.93 -0.62 11.78
C PRO A 192 2.03 -0.04 13.19
N PRO A 193 1.21 -0.49 14.14
CA PRO A 193 1.40 -0.17 15.55
C PRO A 193 2.70 -0.81 16.08
N ARG A 194 3.14 -0.32 17.25
CA ARG A 194 4.19 -0.98 18.05
C ARG A 194 3.72 -2.39 18.43
N LEU A 195 4.63 -3.35 18.60
CA LEU A 195 4.26 -4.72 19.00
C LEU A 195 3.52 -4.65 20.35
N GLY A 196 2.42 -5.38 20.48
CA GLY A 196 1.54 -5.34 21.66
C GLY A 196 0.46 -4.25 21.65
N SER A 197 0.56 -3.22 20.81
CA SER A 197 -0.50 -2.22 20.64
C SER A 197 -1.49 -2.69 19.56
N GLN A 198 -2.27 -3.72 19.83
CA GLN A 198 -3.48 -3.96 19.05
C GLN A 198 -4.53 -2.91 19.44
N ALA A 199 -4.40 -1.68 18.93
CA ALA A 199 -5.56 -0.81 18.89
C ALA A 199 -6.58 -1.54 18.03
N ALA A 200 -7.75 -1.87 18.60
CA ALA A 200 -8.84 -2.46 17.85
C ALA A 200 -9.00 -1.65 16.56
N LYS A 201 -8.95 -2.31 15.39
CA LYS A 201 -9.29 -1.66 14.13
C LYS A 201 -10.63 -1.00 14.36
N ALA A 202 -10.64 0.33 14.48
CA ALA A 202 -11.87 1.08 14.48
C ALA A 202 -12.52 0.71 13.16
N ARG A 203 -13.52 -0.17 13.22
CA ARG A 203 -14.39 -0.46 12.08
C ARG A 203 -14.97 0.91 11.75
N SER A 204 -14.42 1.55 10.73
CA SER A 204 -14.94 2.81 10.25
C SER A 204 -16.37 2.52 9.83
N CYS A 205 -17.32 2.92 10.67
CA CYS A 205 -18.76 2.75 10.48
C CYS A 205 -19.27 3.67 9.36
N TYR A 206 -18.61 3.69 8.20
CA TYR A 206 -19.20 4.21 6.97
C TYR A 206 -20.47 3.45 6.57
N VAL A 207 -20.69 2.26 7.14
CA VAL A 207 -21.97 1.54 7.05
C VAL A 207 -23.12 2.31 7.72
N ALA A 208 -22.86 3.10 8.76
CA ALA A 208 -23.92 3.89 9.42
C ALA A 208 -24.37 5.09 8.57
N PHE A 209 -23.45 5.77 7.87
CA PHE A 209 -23.83 6.91 7.02
C PHE A 209 -24.57 6.50 5.74
N LEU A 210 -24.28 5.32 5.19
CA LEU A 210 -25.06 4.77 4.06
C LEU A 210 -26.50 4.41 4.48
N GLY A 211 -26.71 3.94 5.71
CA GLY A 211 -28.06 3.66 6.21
C GLY A 211 -28.93 4.92 6.30
N VAL A 212 -28.38 6.02 6.84
CA VAL A 212 -29.12 7.28 7.02
C VAL A 212 -29.44 7.97 5.69
N LEU A 213 -28.53 7.91 4.71
CA LEU A 213 -28.76 8.54 3.40
C LEU A 213 -29.81 7.77 2.57
N VAL A 214 -29.83 6.43 2.68
CA VAL A 214 -30.86 5.62 2.00
C VAL A 214 -32.23 5.84 2.66
N THR A 215 -32.33 5.86 4.00
CA THR A 215 -33.63 6.10 4.65
C THR A 215 -34.14 7.53 4.48
N GLY A 216 -33.25 8.54 4.48
CA GLY A 216 -33.63 9.94 4.24
C GLY A 216 -34.22 10.16 2.84
N LEU A 217 -33.65 9.51 1.82
CA LEU A 217 -34.18 9.60 0.45
C LEU A 217 -35.52 8.86 0.26
N PHE A 218 -35.79 7.79 1.03
CA PHE A 218 -37.08 7.11 0.99
C PHE A 218 -38.20 7.90 1.69
N LEU A 219 -37.89 8.66 2.75
CA LEU A 219 -38.90 9.44 3.47
C LEU A 219 -39.38 10.68 2.70
N THR A 220 -38.52 11.30 1.88
CA THR A 220 -38.92 12.48 1.07
C THR A 220 -39.63 12.11 -0.24
N ALA A 221 -39.72 10.83 -0.60
CA ALA A 221 -40.38 10.38 -1.83
C ALA A 221 -41.87 10.05 -1.63
N PHE A 222 -42.36 9.99 -0.38
CA PHE A 222 -43.74 9.62 -0.05
C PHE A 222 -44.49 10.67 0.78
N THR A 223 -43.99 11.90 0.83
CA THR A 223 -44.73 13.10 1.31
C THR A 223 -44.84 14.10 0.18
#